data_AF-A0A6J4SAD1-F1
#
_entry.id   AF-A0A6J4SAD1-F1
#
_cell.length_a   1.000
_cell.length_b   1.000
_cell.length_c   1.000
_cell.angle_alpha   90.00
_cell.angle_beta   90.00
_cell.angle_gamma   90.00
#
_symmetry.space_group_name_H-M   'P 1'
#
loop_
_entity.id
_entity.type
_entity.pdbx_description
1 polymer ?
#
loop_
_entity_poly.entity_id
_entity_poly.type
_entity_poly.pdbx_seq_one_letter_code
_entity_poly.pdbx_strand_id
1 'polypeptide(L)'
;MAERTSVRYDAIVVGSGHNGLIAAAYLGKAGRKVLVLERREIIGGATVTEEPWPGYRISTCSYVCQLLLPEVIRDLDLVRHGYDVRPLDPQYFIPFPDGRYLISYLDGEKTAEQIAKFSRRDVAAYDAYWAMWDRIIARMRPLLDLPSPTPEDVERAFDGPEGEEDWRTLTKKSVAEVLDEHFESEELKAVLCVGGVI
;
A
#
# COMPACT_ATOMS: atom_id res chain seq x y z
N MET A 1 41.64 9.47 -28.91
CA MET A 1 40.61 10.16 -28.13
C MET A 1 39.26 9.62 -28.56
N ALA A 2 38.52 8.95 -27.69
CA ALA A 2 37.20 8.45 -28.03
C ALA A 2 36.25 9.64 -28.25
N GLU A 3 35.63 9.69 -29.41
CA GLU A 3 34.63 10.68 -29.77
C GLU A 3 33.42 10.52 -28.83
N ARG A 4 33.25 11.48 -27.91
CA ARG A 4 32.09 11.53 -27.03
C ARG A 4 30.88 11.90 -27.90
N THR A 5 30.20 10.90 -28.45
CA THR A 5 28.84 11.10 -28.98
C THR A 5 27.97 11.49 -27.79
N SER A 6 27.62 12.77 -27.66
CA SER A 6 26.73 13.23 -26.60
C SER A 6 25.33 12.71 -26.90
N VAL A 7 25.00 11.57 -26.29
CA VAL A 7 23.64 11.07 -26.31
C VAL A 7 22.79 12.07 -25.52
N ARG A 8 21.93 12.81 -26.21
CA ARG A 8 20.94 13.69 -25.57
C ARG A 8 19.81 12.83 -25.03
N TYR A 9 19.47 13.03 -23.76
CA TYR A 9 18.32 12.42 -23.09
C TYR A 9 17.31 13.53 -22.78
N ASP A 10 16.01 13.18 -22.82
CA ASP A 10 14.92 14.07 -22.44
C ASP A 10 14.71 14.09 -20.91
N ALA A 11 15.02 12.97 -20.24
CA ALA A 11 14.93 12.84 -18.80
C ALA A 11 16.02 11.90 -18.25
N ILE A 12 16.42 12.13 -17.01
CA ILE A 12 17.32 11.25 -16.24
C ILE A 12 16.58 10.85 -14.98
N VAL A 13 16.45 9.54 -14.75
CA VAL A 13 15.89 8.96 -13.51
C VAL A 13 17.05 8.36 -12.73
N VAL A 14 17.23 8.81 -11.49
CA VAL A 14 18.28 8.30 -10.59
C VAL A 14 17.64 7.34 -9.59
N GLY A 15 18.10 6.10 -9.61
CA GLY A 15 17.52 4.96 -8.90
C GLY A 15 16.65 4.10 -9.81
N SER A 16 16.91 2.79 -9.81
CA SER A 16 16.13 1.78 -10.54
C SER A 16 15.16 1.01 -9.65
N GLY A 17 14.63 1.66 -8.62
CA GLY A 17 13.49 1.13 -7.85
C GLY A 17 12.22 1.06 -8.68
N HIS A 18 11.23 0.28 -8.25
CA HIS A 18 9.95 0.14 -8.95
C HIS A 18 9.31 1.48 -9.33
N ASN A 19 9.29 2.48 -8.43
CA ASN A 19 8.75 3.82 -8.74
C ASN A 19 9.52 4.53 -9.86
N GLY A 20 10.86 4.49 -9.82
CA GLY A 20 11.71 5.09 -10.86
C GLY A 20 11.56 4.37 -12.21
N LEU A 21 11.45 3.05 -12.18
CA LEU A 21 11.23 2.23 -13.38
C LEU A 21 9.84 2.48 -13.98
N ILE A 22 8.79 2.59 -13.16
CA ILE A 22 7.44 2.95 -13.62
C ILE A 22 7.46 4.34 -14.28
N ALA A 23 8.04 5.35 -13.62
CA ALA A 23 8.16 6.69 -14.17
C ALA A 23 8.93 6.71 -15.51
N ALA A 24 10.07 6.01 -15.56
CA ALA A 24 10.87 5.88 -16.79
C ALA A 24 10.10 5.16 -17.91
N ALA A 25 9.33 4.12 -17.58
CA ALA A 25 8.51 3.38 -18.54
C ALA A 25 7.40 4.25 -19.13
N TYR A 26 6.70 5.05 -18.32
CA TYR A 26 5.68 5.99 -18.82
C TYR A 26 6.29 7.10 -19.68
N LEU A 27 7.43 7.67 -19.28
CA LEU A 27 8.15 8.65 -20.10
C LEU A 27 8.58 8.04 -21.45
N GLY A 28 9.10 6.81 -21.43
CA GLY A 28 9.45 6.06 -22.64
C GLY A 28 8.24 5.78 -23.54
N LYS A 29 7.10 5.38 -22.95
CA LYS A 29 5.82 5.19 -23.66
C LYS A 29 5.31 6.49 -24.30
N ALA A 30 5.60 7.63 -23.67
CA ALA A 30 5.34 8.96 -24.24
C ALA A 30 6.39 9.43 -25.27
N GLY A 31 7.29 8.53 -25.72
CA GLY A 31 8.29 8.80 -26.75
C GLY A 31 9.53 9.56 -26.27
N ARG A 32 9.74 9.68 -24.95
CA ARG A 32 10.92 10.36 -24.39
C ARG A 32 12.11 9.41 -24.33
N LYS A 33 13.30 9.93 -24.60
CA LYS A 33 14.57 9.23 -24.42
C LYS A 33 15.05 9.37 -22.99
N VAL A 34 14.85 8.33 -22.19
CA VAL A 34 15.14 8.34 -20.74
C VAL A 34 16.43 7.59 -20.43
N LEU A 35 17.27 8.18 -19.58
CA LEU A 35 18.42 7.49 -18.95
C LEU A 35 18.04 7.11 -17.53
N VAL A 36 18.09 5.82 -17.19
CA VAL A 36 17.95 5.35 -15.81
C VAL A 36 19.34 5.03 -15.26
N LEU A 37 19.69 5.58 -14.10
CA LEU A 37 20.97 5.37 -13.43
C LEU A 37 20.75 4.58 -12.15
N GLU A 38 21.43 3.46 -12.01
CA GLU A 38 21.47 2.66 -10.79
C GLU A 38 22.91 2.57 -10.28
N ARG A 39 23.09 2.69 -8.96
CA ARG A 39 24.40 2.54 -8.32
C ARG A 39 24.74 1.07 -8.11
N ARG A 40 23.75 0.25 -7.79
CA ARG A 40 23.91 -1.19 -7.54
C ARG A 40 24.08 -1.95 -8.84
N GLU A 41 24.58 -3.17 -8.74
CA GLU A 41 24.69 -4.11 -9.87
C GLU A 41 23.34 -4.79 -10.21
N ILE A 42 22.31 -4.53 -9.41
CA ILE A 42 20.97 -5.11 -9.53
C ILE A 42 19.92 -4.00 -9.59
N ILE A 43 18.92 -4.19 -10.46
CA ILE A 43 17.75 -3.31 -10.58
C ILE A 43 16.61 -3.77 -9.68
N GLY A 44 15.73 -2.85 -9.27
CA GLY A 44 14.53 -3.13 -8.48
C GLY A 44 14.46 -2.34 -7.16
N GLY A 45 15.57 -1.73 -6.72
CA GLY A 45 15.59 -0.95 -5.48
C GLY A 45 15.18 -1.76 -4.26
N ALA A 46 14.11 -1.35 -3.55
CA ALA A 46 13.61 -2.04 -2.36
C ALA A 46 12.87 -3.36 -2.63
N THR A 47 12.54 -3.67 -3.90
CA THR A 47 11.77 -4.86 -4.29
C THR A 47 12.66 -5.99 -4.82
N VAL A 48 13.97 -5.91 -4.58
CA VAL A 48 14.90 -6.96 -4.99
C VAL A 48 14.81 -8.16 -4.06
N THR A 49 15.04 -9.34 -4.61
CA THR A 49 15.32 -10.54 -3.83
C THR A 49 16.83 -10.69 -3.72
N GLU A 50 17.35 -10.73 -2.50
CA GLU A 50 18.78 -10.90 -2.22
C GLU A 50 19.04 -12.27 -1.60
N GLU A 51 20.29 -12.71 -1.66
CA GLU A 51 20.77 -13.95 -1.03
C GLU A 51 21.89 -13.62 -0.05
N PRO A 52 21.58 -13.02 1.12
CA PRO A 52 22.60 -12.68 2.12
C PRO A 52 23.26 -13.92 2.74
N TRP A 53 22.60 -15.09 2.67
CA TRP A 53 23.17 -16.38 3.08
C TRP A 53 23.02 -17.40 1.96
N PRO A 54 24.04 -18.23 1.68
CA PRO A 54 23.98 -19.22 0.60
C PRO A 54 22.75 -20.14 0.70
N GLY A 55 21.97 -20.18 -0.37
CA GLY A 55 20.72 -20.93 -0.47
C GLY A 55 19.47 -20.23 0.07
N TYR A 56 19.59 -19.06 0.69
CA TYR A 56 18.47 -18.35 1.33
C TYR A 56 18.16 -17.02 0.64
N ARG A 57 17.04 -17.00 -0.08
CA ARG A 57 16.55 -15.82 -0.79
C ARG A 57 15.53 -15.07 0.05
N ILE A 58 15.73 -13.77 0.24
CA ILE A 58 14.82 -12.91 1.00
C ILE A 58 14.51 -11.62 0.24
N SER A 59 13.30 -11.08 0.43
CA SER A 59 13.05 -9.67 0.12
C SER A 59 13.61 -8.83 1.28
N THR A 60 14.54 -7.93 0.97
CA THR A 60 15.27 -7.18 2.01
C THR A 60 14.50 -5.99 2.58
N CYS A 61 13.47 -5.51 1.89
CA CYS A 61 12.75 -4.31 2.32
C CYS A 61 11.25 -4.35 1.95
N SER A 62 10.92 -4.57 0.67
CA SER A 62 9.54 -4.53 0.20
C SER A 62 9.02 -5.94 -0.12
N TYR A 63 8.30 -6.53 0.83
CA TYR A 63 7.79 -7.91 0.76
C TYR A 63 6.27 -8.00 0.62
N VAL A 64 5.55 -6.87 0.69
CA VAL A 64 4.10 -6.78 0.44
C VAL A 64 3.84 -5.78 -0.68
N CYS A 65 2.97 -6.13 -1.62
CA CYS A 65 2.50 -5.25 -2.68
C CYS A 65 1.08 -4.77 -2.36
N GLN A 66 0.94 -3.54 -1.83
CA GLN A 66 -0.37 -2.99 -1.42
C GLN A 66 -0.86 -1.83 -2.29
N LEU A 67 0.02 -0.89 -2.66
CA LEU A 67 -0.36 0.38 -3.31
C LEU A 67 0.00 0.45 -4.79
N LEU A 68 0.24 -0.69 -5.45
CA LEU A 68 0.43 -0.66 -6.90
C LEU A 68 -0.93 -0.48 -7.60
N LEU A 69 -1.10 0.62 -8.31
CA LEU A 69 -2.34 0.94 -9.00
C LEU A 69 -2.62 -0.06 -10.14
N PRO A 70 -3.85 -0.59 -10.26
CA PRO A 70 -4.27 -1.43 -11.38
C PRO A 70 -4.04 -0.79 -12.75
N GLU A 71 -4.12 0.54 -12.82
CA GLU A 71 -3.82 1.36 -13.99
C GLU A 71 -2.39 1.16 -14.46
N VAL A 72 -1.41 1.14 -13.54
CA VAL A 72 0.00 0.89 -13.86
C VAL A 72 0.21 -0.53 -14.39
N ILE A 73 -0.43 -1.53 -13.77
CA ILE A 73 -0.36 -2.92 -14.21
C ILE A 73 -0.86 -3.04 -15.65
N ARG A 74 -2.01 -2.41 -15.96
CA ARG A 74 -2.65 -2.44 -17.26
C ARG A 74 -1.89 -1.63 -18.31
N ASP A 75 -1.49 -0.41 -18.00
CA ASP A 75 -0.83 0.50 -18.94
C ASP A 75 0.53 0.00 -19.38
N LEU A 76 1.26 -0.64 -18.48
CA LEU A 76 2.59 -1.20 -18.75
C LEU A 76 2.54 -2.69 -19.11
N ASP A 77 1.33 -3.27 -19.26
CA ASP A 77 1.10 -4.67 -19.59
C ASP A 77 1.94 -5.63 -18.73
N LEU A 78 2.00 -5.35 -17.42
CA LEU A 78 2.97 -6.00 -16.52
C LEU A 78 2.75 -7.51 -16.45
N VAL A 79 1.51 -7.98 -16.58
CA VAL A 79 1.16 -9.41 -16.59
C VAL A 79 1.84 -10.13 -17.76
N ARG A 80 1.85 -9.52 -18.96
CA ARG A 80 2.61 -10.05 -20.10
C ARG A 80 4.11 -10.11 -19.84
N HIS A 81 4.61 -9.21 -18.99
CA HIS A 81 6.00 -9.17 -18.55
C HIS A 81 6.29 -10.04 -17.30
N GLY A 82 5.34 -10.88 -16.89
CA GLY A 82 5.53 -11.86 -15.82
C GLY A 82 5.15 -11.37 -14.41
N TYR A 83 4.47 -10.22 -14.30
CA TYR A 83 3.92 -9.79 -13.03
C TYR A 83 2.80 -10.72 -12.56
N ASP A 84 2.95 -11.24 -11.35
CA ASP A 84 2.01 -12.12 -10.66
C ASP A 84 1.95 -11.72 -9.19
N VAL A 85 0.75 -11.69 -8.62
CA VAL A 85 0.52 -11.37 -7.20
C VAL A 85 -0.16 -12.55 -6.56
N ARG A 86 0.42 -13.04 -5.48
CA ARG A 86 -0.16 -14.09 -4.66
C ARG A 86 -0.89 -13.45 -3.50
N PRO A 87 -2.20 -13.72 -3.32
CA PRO A 87 -2.90 -13.28 -2.13
C PRO A 87 -2.26 -13.95 -0.90
N LEU A 88 -2.01 -13.15 0.14
CA LEU A 88 -1.56 -13.64 1.43
C LEU A 88 -2.80 -13.89 2.29
N ASP A 89 -3.13 -15.17 2.50
CA ASP A 89 -4.25 -15.60 3.36
C ASP A 89 -3.84 -16.86 4.15
N PRO A 90 -3.92 -16.86 5.50
CA PRO A 90 -4.34 -15.75 6.36
C PRO A 90 -3.39 -14.54 6.27
N GLN A 91 -3.94 -13.34 6.46
CA GLN A 91 -3.20 -12.09 6.38
C GLN A 91 -2.29 -11.89 7.60
N TYR A 92 -2.80 -12.19 8.81
CA TYR A 92 -2.04 -12.10 10.05
C TYR A 92 -2.39 -13.26 10.99
N PHE A 93 -1.38 -13.72 11.74
CA PHE A 93 -1.53 -14.54 12.93
C PHE A 93 -0.95 -13.75 14.11
N ILE A 94 -1.78 -13.50 15.12
CA ILE A 94 -1.43 -12.66 16.28
C ILE A 94 -1.56 -13.50 17.55
N PRO A 95 -0.44 -14.02 18.10
CA PRO A 95 -0.45 -14.75 19.36
C PRO A 95 -0.46 -13.79 20.55
N PHE A 96 -1.20 -14.14 21.60
CA PHE A 96 -1.23 -13.43 22.88
C PHE A 96 -0.48 -14.21 23.97
N PRO A 97 0.07 -13.53 25.01
CA PRO A 97 0.84 -14.18 26.07
C PRO A 97 0.09 -15.27 26.85
N ASP A 98 -1.24 -15.23 26.85
CA ASP A 98 -2.11 -16.20 27.53
C ASP A 98 -2.45 -17.43 26.67
N GLY A 99 -1.87 -17.53 25.47
CA GLY A 99 -2.09 -18.63 24.53
C GLY A 99 -3.31 -18.47 23.64
N ARG A 100 -4.12 -17.42 23.79
CA ARG A 100 -5.13 -17.05 22.79
C ARG A 100 -4.45 -16.50 21.54
N TYR A 101 -5.20 -16.43 20.44
CA TYR A 101 -4.72 -15.84 19.20
C TYR A 101 -5.86 -15.28 18.37
N LEU A 102 -5.54 -14.32 17.49
CA LEU A 102 -6.41 -13.83 16.43
C LEU A 102 -5.78 -14.15 15.07
N ILE A 103 -6.61 -14.57 14.11
CA ILE A 103 -6.20 -14.71 12.71
C ILE A 103 -7.07 -13.76 11.88
N SER A 104 -6.46 -12.94 11.03
CA SER A 104 -7.20 -12.18 10.04
C SER A 104 -7.09 -12.85 8.69
N TYR A 105 -8.19 -12.83 7.95
CA TYR A 105 -8.31 -13.44 6.63
C TYR A 105 -8.79 -12.40 5.63
N LEU A 106 -8.56 -12.68 4.35
CA LEU A 106 -9.24 -11.93 3.27
C LEU A 106 -10.76 -12.12 3.32
N ASP A 107 -11.20 -13.26 3.87
CA ASP A 107 -12.60 -13.56 4.13
C ASP A 107 -13.07 -12.87 5.42
N GLY A 108 -13.96 -11.89 5.25
CA GLY A 108 -14.51 -11.11 6.37
C GLY A 108 -15.30 -11.97 7.36
N GLU A 109 -16.00 -13.01 6.91
CA GLU A 109 -16.78 -13.89 7.79
C GLU A 109 -15.85 -14.71 8.70
N LYS A 110 -14.76 -15.26 8.13
CA LYS A 110 -13.74 -15.96 8.94
C LYS A 110 -13.07 -15.03 9.94
N THR A 111 -12.82 -13.77 9.56
CA THR A 111 -12.25 -12.78 10.47
C THR A 111 -13.23 -12.45 11.59
N ALA A 112 -14.53 -12.27 11.28
CA ALA A 112 -15.58 -12.08 12.26
C ALA A 112 -15.68 -13.26 13.25
N GLU A 113 -15.54 -14.50 12.79
CA GLU A 113 -15.47 -15.67 13.67
C GLU A 113 -14.28 -15.63 14.64
N GLN A 114 -13.12 -15.11 14.21
CA GLN A 114 -11.98 -14.93 15.11
C GLN A 114 -12.23 -13.79 16.11
N ILE A 115 -12.78 -12.66 15.67
CA ILE A 115 -13.13 -11.52 16.53
C ILE A 115 -14.15 -11.93 17.60
N ALA A 116 -15.16 -12.72 17.22
CA ALA A 116 -16.20 -13.20 18.12
C ALA A 116 -15.69 -14.02 19.32
N LYS A 117 -14.45 -14.54 19.26
CA LYS A 117 -13.77 -15.21 20.39
C LYS A 117 -13.35 -14.23 21.49
N PHE A 118 -13.23 -12.95 21.17
CA PHE A 118 -12.82 -11.87 22.07
C PHE A 118 -14.01 -10.98 22.43
N SER A 119 -14.75 -10.48 21.42
CA SER A 119 -16.00 -9.75 21.62
C SER A 119 -16.97 -9.95 20.46
N ARG A 120 -18.22 -10.27 20.80
CA ARG A 120 -19.32 -10.29 19.83
C ARG A 120 -19.77 -8.89 19.42
N ARG A 121 -19.58 -7.89 20.28
CA ARG A 121 -19.93 -6.50 19.96
C ARG A 121 -18.98 -5.95 18.90
N ASP A 122 -17.70 -6.30 19.01
CA ASP A 122 -16.68 -5.86 18.08
C ASP A 122 -16.87 -6.43 16.67
N VAL A 123 -17.59 -7.55 16.50
CA VAL A 123 -17.95 -8.05 15.17
C VAL A 123 -18.77 -7.03 14.39
N ALA A 124 -19.83 -6.49 15.00
CA ALA A 124 -20.66 -5.48 14.34
C ALA A 124 -19.91 -4.14 14.16
N ALA A 125 -19.04 -3.79 15.11
CA ALA A 125 -18.22 -2.59 15.00
C ALA A 125 -17.15 -2.71 13.90
N TYR A 126 -16.66 -3.92 13.63
CA TYR A 126 -15.65 -4.18 12.61
C TYR A 126 -16.15 -3.86 11.20
N ASP A 127 -17.39 -4.26 10.89
CA ASP A 127 -18.03 -3.93 9.62
C ASP A 127 -18.21 -2.41 9.47
N ALA A 128 -18.65 -1.73 10.53
CA ALA A 128 -18.82 -0.27 10.53
C ALA A 128 -17.48 0.47 10.37
N TYR A 129 -16.42 -0.01 11.03
CA TYR A 129 -15.06 0.51 10.94
C TYR A 129 -14.53 0.41 9.50
N TRP A 130 -14.68 -0.73 8.84
CA TRP A 130 -14.25 -0.88 7.45
C TRP A 130 -15.11 -0.11 6.46
N ALA A 131 -16.42 0.00 6.69
CA ALA A 131 -17.29 0.84 5.86
C ALA A 131 -16.86 2.32 5.90
N MET A 132 -16.42 2.82 7.06
CA MET A 132 -15.81 4.15 7.18
C MET A 132 -14.54 4.26 6.34
N TRP A 133 -13.61 3.30 6.44
CA TRP A 133 -12.38 3.34 5.66
C TRP A 133 -12.63 3.20 4.16
N ASP A 134 -13.55 2.34 3.72
CA ASP A 134 -13.94 2.21 2.32
C ASP A 134 -14.47 3.54 1.77
N ARG A 135 -15.26 4.26 2.56
CA ARG A 135 -15.73 5.61 2.20
C ARG A 135 -14.56 6.60 2.09
N ILE A 136 -13.65 6.64 3.06
CA ILE A 136 -12.45 7.50 3.02
C ILE A 136 -11.58 7.16 1.80
N ILE A 137 -11.35 5.88 1.53
CA ILE A 137 -10.57 5.40 0.39
C ILE A 137 -11.25 5.79 -0.93
N ALA A 138 -12.58 5.67 -1.03
CA ALA A 138 -13.34 6.06 -2.21
C ALA A 138 -13.20 7.56 -2.52
N ARG A 139 -13.08 8.42 -1.50
CA ARG A 139 -12.79 9.85 -1.65
C ARG A 139 -11.35 10.10 -2.09
N MET A 140 -10.39 9.39 -1.51
CA MET A 140 -8.97 9.55 -1.80
C MET A 140 -8.55 9.01 -3.17
N ARG A 141 -9.17 7.93 -3.62
CA ARG A 141 -8.72 7.18 -4.80
C ARG A 141 -8.65 8.02 -6.09
N PRO A 142 -9.65 8.86 -6.45
CA PRO A 142 -9.57 9.72 -7.63
C PRO A 142 -8.40 10.72 -7.60
N LEU A 143 -7.93 11.11 -6.41
CA LEU A 143 -6.81 12.05 -6.28
C LEU A 143 -5.48 11.44 -6.72
N LEU A 144 -5.35 10.10 -6.66
CA LEU A 144 -4.14 9.38 -7.06
C LEU A 144 -3.90 9.42 -8.58
N ASP A 145 -4.95 9.65 -9.37
CA ASP A 145 -4.87 9.77 -10.82
C ASP A 145 -4.55 11.20 -11.29
N LEU A 146 -4.56 12.18 -10.38
CA LEU A 146 -4.23 13.56 -10.69
C LEU A 146 -2.70 13.76 -10.74
N PRO A 147 -2.16 14.47 -11.74
CA PRO A 147 -0.71 14.68 -11.87
C PRO A 147 -0.09 15.45 -10.69
N SER A 148 -0.90 16.24 -9.98
CA SER A 148 -0.59 16.87 -8.70
C SER A 148 -1.89 17.42 -8.12
N PRO A 149 -2.57 16.70 -7.20
CA PRO A 149 -3.79 17.20 -6.59
C PRO A 149 -3.52 18.51 -5.84
N THR A 150 -4.38 19.50 -6.07
CA THR A 150 -4.36 20.79 -5.35
C THR A 150 -5.13 20.67 -4.03
N PRO A 151 -4.96 21.60 -3.07
CA PRO A 151 -5.81 21.66 -1.88
C PRO A 151 -7.30 21.71 -2.21
N GLU A 152 -7.70 22.41 -3.29
CA GLU A 152 -9.10 22.48 -3.74
C GLU A 152 -9.61 21.12 -4.25
N ASP A 153 -8.75 20.32 -4.90
CA ASP A 153 -9.12 18.97 -5.32
C ASP A 153 -9.37 18.07 -4.11
N VAL A 154 -8.54 18.21 -3.07
CA VAL A 154 -8.71 17.49 -1.80
C VAL A 154 -10.00 17.94 -1.10
N GLU A 155 -10.24 19.24 -0.96
CA GLU A 155 -11.48 19.76 -0.37
C GLU A 155 -12.71 19.20 -1.09
N ARG A 156 -12.71 19.24 -2.43
CA ARG A 156 -13.81 18.69 -3.23
C ARG A 156 -14.01 17.17 -3.04
N ALA A 157 -12.93 16.41 -2.86
CA ALA A 157 -13.02 14.98 -2.59
C ALA A 157 -13.70 14.65 -1.25
N PHE A 158 -13.57 15.55 -0.27
CA PHE A 158 -14.18 15.44 1.05
C PHE A 158 -15.45 16.29 1.22
N ASP A 159 -16.05 16.78 0.13
CA ASP A 159 -17.35 17.43 0.19
C ASP A 159 -18.49 16.44 0.51
N GLY A 160 -19.62 16.98 0.98
CA GLY A 160 -20.86 16.25 1.20
C GLY A 160 -20.99 15.58 2.58
N PRO A 161 -22.02 14.75 2.77
CA PRO A 161 -22.27 14.09 4.05
C PRO A 161 -21.04 13.29 4.52
N GLU A 162 -20.75 13.34 5.82
CA GLU A 162 -19.65 12.60 6.48
C GLU A 162 -18.23 13.04 6.07
N GLY A 163 -18.08 13.87 5.04
CA GLY A 163 -16.77 14.24 4.48
C GLY A 163 -15.88 15.03 5.44
N GLU A 164 -16.46 15.93 6.25
CA GLU A 164 -15.71 16.64 7.30
C GLU A 164 -15.19 15.68 8.38
N GLU A 165 -16.00 14.70 8.80
CA GLU A 165 -15.61 13.72 9.82
C GLU A 165 -14.61 12.70 9.27
N ASP A 166 -14.76 12.29 8.01
CA ASP A 166 -13.81 11.45 7.29
C ASP A 166 -12.44 12.13 7.20
N TRP A 167 -12.42 13.40 6.80
CA TRP A 167 -11.20 14.19 6.72
C TRP A 167 -10.56 14.39 8.10
N ARG A 168 -11.38 14.67 9.12
CA ARG A 168 -10.90 14.77 10.51
C ARG A 168 -10.30 13.44 11.00
N THR A 169 -10.95 12.33 10.69
CA THR A 169 -10.47 11.00 11.06
C THR A 169 -9.14 10.69 10.39
N LEU A 170 -9.00 10.98 9.10
CA LEU A 170 -7.77 10.75 8.34
C LEU A 170 -6.60 11.63 8.80
N THR A 171 -6.86 12.89 9.16
CA THR A 171 -5.79 13.90 9.33
C THR A 171 -5.53 14.36 10.75
N LYS A 172 -6.49 14.18 11.67
CA LYS A 172 -6.41 14.73 13.03
C LYS A 172 -6.54 13.71 14.14
N LYS A 173 -7.05 12.51 13.86
CA LYS A 173 -7.12 11.43 14.87
C LYS A 173 -5.90 10.53 14.77
N SER A 174 -5.40 10.10 15.93
CA SER A 174 -4.47 8.99 16.01
C SER A 174 -5.18 7.66 15.77
N VAL A 175 -4.45 6.64 15.29
CA VAL A 175 -5.02 5.29 15.12
C VAL A 175 -5.59 4.75 16.44
N ALA A 176 -4.98 5.08 17.58
CA ALA A 176 -5.47 4.66 18.90
C ALA A 176 -6.85 5.24 19.20
N GLU A 177 -7.04 6.55 18.98
CA GLU A 177 -8.35 7.21 19.18
C GLU A 177 -9.43 6.60 18.27
N VAL A 178 -9.12 6.37 16.98
CA VAL A 178 -10.10 5.76 16.06
C VAL A 178 -10.48 4.36 16.53
N LEU A 179 -9.52 3.57 17.01
CA LEU A 179 -9.79 2.21 17.49
C LEU A 179 -10.56 2.18 18.81
N ASP A 180 -10.28 3.11 19.73
CA ASP A 180 -11.02 3.26 21.00
C ASP A 180 -12.48 3.70 20.78
N GLU A 181 -12.75 4.47 19.73
CA GLU A 181 -14.12 4.86 19.35
C GLU A 181 -14.94 3.66 18.82
N HIS A 182 -14.30 2.64 18.25
CA HIS A 182 -14.99 1.53 17.57
C HIS A 182 -15.02 0.23 18.39
N PHE A 183 -13.94 -0.09 19.09
CA PHE A 183 -13.73 -1.44 19.64
C PHE A 183 -13.58 -1.45 21.15
N GLU A 184 -14.03 -2.53 21.80
CA GLU A 184 -13.82 -2.75 23.23
C GLU A 184 -12.67 -3.73 23.53
N SER A 185 -12.35 -4.65 22.62
CA SER A 185 -11.29 -5.65 22.81
C SER A 185 -9.91 -5.06 22.52
N GLU A 186 -9.06 -5.01 23.54
CA GLU A 186 -7.66 -4.62 23.40
C GLU A 186 -6.91 -5.54 22.42
N GLU A 187 -7.28 -6.81 22.36
CA GLU A 187 -6.72 -7.79 21.43
C GLU A 187 -6.96 -7.39 19.97
N LEU A 188 -8.15 -6.90 19.63
CA LEU A 188 -8.46 -6.44 18.27
C LEU A 188 -7.76 -5.12 17.96
N LYS A 189 -7.77 -4.18 18.90
CA LYS A 189 -7.07 -2.89 18.75
C LYS A 189 -5.57 -3.09 18.52
N ALA A 190 -4.94 -4.03 19.24
CA ALA A 190 -3.53 -4.36 19.08
C ALA A 190 -3.17 -4.86 17.66
N VAL A 191 -4.12 -5.51 16.98
CA VAL A 191 -3.94 -5.96 15.59
C VAL A 191 -4.07 -4.77 14.63
N LEU A 192 -5.13 -3.98 14.79
CA LEU A 192 -5.46 -2.91 13.85
C LEU A 192 -4.56 -1.68 13.99
N CYS A 193 -3.93 -1.47 15.16
CA CYS A 193 -3.06 -0.31 15.38
C CYS A 193 -1.79 -0.34 14.52
N VAL A 194 -1.37 -1.52 14.04
CA VAL A 194 -0.25 -1.67 13.09
C VAL A 194 -0.48 -0.85 11.82
N GLY A 195 -1.74 -0.68 11.41
CA GLY A 195 -2.11 0.16 10.27
C GLY A 195 -1.76 1.64 10.43
N GLY A 196 -1.51 2.12 11.65
CA GLY A 196 -1.12 3.51 11.93
C GLY A 196 0.39 3.77 11.98
N VAL A 197 1.24 2.78 11.69
CA VAL A 197 2.72 2.86 11.86
C VAL A 197 3.47 2.85 10.52
N ILE A 198 2.82 3.27 9.42
CA ILE A 198 3.43 3.28 8.07
C ILE A 198 4.15 4.60 7.78
#